data_AF-A0A8A4UXQ1-F1
#
_entry.id   AF-A0A8A4UXQ1-F1
#
_cell.length_a   1.000
_cell.length_b   1.000
_cell.length_c   1.000
_cell.angle_alpha   90.00
_cell.angle_beta   90.00
_cell.angle_gamma   90.00
#
_symmetry.space_group_name_H-M   'P 1'
#
loop_
_entity.id
_entity.type
_entity.pdbx_description
1 polymer ?
#
loop_
_entity_poly.entity_id
_entity_poly.type
_entity_poly.pdbx_seq_one_letter_code
_entity_poly.pdbx_strand_id
1 'polypeptide(L)'
;MIGNYIFDGAKNIVCKNCSFVSKNAFWNCENVTLINCQIDGEYLSWNSSNIIFRDCTIESDQGLCYMDHVTLENCILNQTTLALEKCSNINATIKSKITSVKNPISGVIKAKKIETLIIDPAKVDPRDTKIISEEAIDKKVSVSDQNQEGE
;
A
#
# COMPACT_ATOMS: atom_id res chain seq x y z
N MET A 1 -10.51 -2.37 16.51
CA MET A 1 -10.07 -1.11 17.14
C MET A 1 -10.59 0.05 16.29
N ILE A 2 -11.11 1.09 16.92
CA ILE A 2 -11.60 2.30 16.24
C ILE A 2 -10.86 3.49 16.86
N GLY A 3 -10.35 4.38 16.02
CA GLY A 3 -9.68 5.60 16.48
C GLY A 3 -8.84 6.22 15.37
N ASN A 4 -8.51 7.51 15.49
CA ASN A 4 -7.87 8.24 14.39
C ASN A 4 -6.39 7.89 14.17
N TYR A 5 -5.69 7.43 15.21
CA TYR A 5 -4.25 7.14 15.19
C TYR A 5 -3.98 5.80 15.88
N ILE A 6 -4.17 4.70 15.14
CA ILE A 6 -3.93 3.36 15.70
C ILE A 6 -2.50 2.96 15.44
N PHE A 7 -1.65 3.07 16.47
CA PHE A 7 -0.20 2.90 16.43
C PHE A 7 0.51 3.93 15.55
N ASP A 8 1.37 4.72 16.19
CA ASP A 8 2.27 5.66 15.56
C ASP A 8 3.66 5.50 16.22
N GLY A 9 4.70 5.25 15.43
CA GLY A 9 6.07 5.03 15.91
C GLY A 9 6.31 3.68 16.60
N ALA A 10 5.34 2.78 16.55
CA ALA A 10 5.40 1.50 17.25
C ALA A 10 6.22 0.45 16.50
N LYS A 11 6.80 -0.51 17.24
CA LYS A 11 7.64 -1.56 16.66
C LYS A 11 7.26 -2.96 17.13
N ASN A 12 7.56 -3.97 16.32
CA ASN A 12 7.38 -5.39 16.65
C ASN A 12 5.91 -5.74 16.98
N ILE A 13 4.99 -5.28 16.13
CA ILE A 13 3.56 -5.49 16.31
C ILE A 13 3.12 -6.73 15.55
N VAL A 14 2.32 -7.57 16.20
CA VAL A 14 1.62 -8.67 15.53
C VAL A 14 0.13 -8.56 15.83
N CYS A 15 -0.68 -8.42 14.78
CA CYS A 15 -2.13 -8.39 14.86
C CYS A 15 -2.71 -9.57 14.07
N LYS A 16 -3.62 -10.33 14.69
CA LYS A 16 -4.26 -11.48 14.05
C LYS A 16 -5.76 -11.40 14.26
N ASN A 17 -6.55 -11.65 13.21
CA ASN A 17 -8.02 -11.69 13.28
C ASN A 17 -8.61 -10.39 13.86
N CYS A 18 -8.06 -9.24 13.45
CA CYS A 18 -8.44 -7.93 13.96
C CYS A 18 -9.13 -7.10 12.88
N SER A 19 -10.03 -6.21 13.31
CA SER A 19 -10.60 -5.16 12.46
C SER A 19 -10.12 -3.80 12.94
N PHE A 20 -9.70 -2.94 12.01
CA PHE A 20 -9.24 -1.58 12.28
C PHE A 20 -10.05 -0.60 11.45
N VAL A 21 -10.61 0.43 12.11
CA VAL A 21 -11.26 1.56 11.46
C VAL A 21 -10.56 2.82 11.95
N SER A 22 -9.80 3.46 11.08
CA SER A 22 -8.88 4.53 11.49
C SER A 22 -8.51 5.43 10.34
N LYS A 23 -8.44 6.75 10.58
CA LYS A 23 -7.85 7.66 9.59
C LYS A 23 -6.39 7.27 9.29
N ASN A 24 -5.59 7.10 10.35
CA ASN A 24 -4.16 6.85 10.32
C ASN A 24 -3.83 5.62 11.16
N ALA A 25 -3.69 4.45 10.54
CA ALA A 25 -3.26 3.24 11.24
C ALA A 25 -1.82 2.87 10.85
N PHE A 26 -1.03 2.43 11.84
CA PHE A 26 0.34 1.93 11.68
C PHE A 26 1.30 2.95 11.09
N TRP A 27 1.19 4.23 11.46
CA TRP A 27 2.10 5.26 11.01
C TRP A 27 3.49 5.10 11.62
N ASN A 28 4.55 5.43 10.87
CA ASN A 28 5.94 5.42 11.34
C ASN A 28 6.36 4.12 12.04
N CYS A 29 5.74 2.99 11.68
CA CYS A 29 5.92 1.72 12.35
C CYS A 29 7.04 0.89 11.73
N GLU A 30 7.58 -0.05 12.51
CA GLU A 30 8.63 -0.97 12.05
C GLU A 30 8.34 -2.40 12.51
N ASN A 31 8.60 -3.39 11.65
CA ASN A 31 8.42 -4.81 11.96
C ASN A 31 6.99 -5.13 12.40
N VAL A 32 6.03 -4.90 11.49
CA VAL A 32 4.61 -5.13 11.74
C VAL A 32 4.12 -6.32 10.92
N THR A 33 3.38 -7.23 11.55
CA THR A 33 2.72 -8.35 10.85
C THR A 33 1.23 -8.37 11.15
N LEU A 34 0.41 -8.21 10.11
CA LEU A 34 -1.03 -8.34 10.15
C LEU A 34 -1.45 -9.61 9.43
N ILE A 35 -2.25 -10.45 10.10
CA ILE A 35 -2.73 -11.73 9.55
C ILE A 35 -4.24 -11.82 9.69
N ASN A 36 -4.92 -12.04 8.57
CA ASN A 36 -6.38 -12.16 8.52
C ASN A 36 -7.07 -10.96 9.19
N CYS A 37 -6.66 -9.75 8.80
CA CYS A 37 -7.20 -8.50 9.35
C CYS A 37 -8.04 -7.75 8.31
N GLN A 38 -9.00 -6.97 8.80
CA GLN A 38 -9.79 -6.04 8.01
C GLN A 38 -9.36 -4.62 8.38
N ILE A 39 -9.03 -3.79 7.40
CA ILE A 39 -8.55 -2.43 7.61
C ILE A 39 -9.33 -1.48 6.71
N ASP A 40 -9.96 -0.49 7.34
CA ASP A 40 -10.58 0.66 6.69
C ASP A 40 -9.88 1.92 7.21
N GLY A 41 -9.16 2.62 6.32
CA GLY A 41 -8.47 3.84 6.73
C GLY A 41 -7.86 4.66 5.61
N GLU A 42 -7.76 5.97 5.80
CA GLU A 42 -7.35 6.93 4.76
C GLU A 42 -5.86 6.80 4.40
N TYR A 43 -4.98 6.88 5.39
CA TYR A 43 -3.52 6.87 5.23
C TYR A 43 -2.90 5.66 5.96
N LEU A 44 -3.16 4.44 5.49
CA LEU A 44 -2.63 3.24 6.13
C LEU A 44 -1.10 3.13 6.03
N SER A 45 -0.42 2.78 7.13
CA SER A 45 0.99 2.36 7.18
C SER A 45 2.00 3.35 6.59
N TRP A 46 1.70 4.64 6.64
CA TRP A 46 2.55 5.67 6.09
C TRP A 46 3.94 5.68 6.75
N ASN A 47 4.99 5.94 5.97
CA ASN A 47 6.38 6.07 6.44
C ASN A 47 6.87 4.90 7.32
N SER A 48 6.49 3.67 6.95
CA SER A 48 6.73 2.49 7.77
C SER A 48 7.60 1.46 7.06
N SER A 49 8.28 0.59 7.81
CA SER A 49 9.21 -0.38 7.22
C SER A 49 9.05 -1.80 7.78
N ASN A 50 9.40 -2.78 6.96
CA ASN A 50 9.26 -4.21 7.25
C ASN A 50 7.83 -4.55 7.72
N ILE A 51 6.86 -4.34 6.83
CA ILE A 51 5.45 -4.64 7.10
C ILE A 51 4.98 -5.80 6.23
N ILE A 52 4.32 -6.75 6.88
CA ILE A 52 3.70 -7.92 6.26
C ILE A 52 2.19 -7.86 6.50
N PHE A 53 1.41 -7.85 5.42
CA PHE A 53 0.00 -8.16 5.45
C PHE A 53 -0.22 -9.52 4.80
N ARG A 54 -0.94 -10.42 5.49
CA ARG A 54 -1.28 -11.74 4.98
C ARG A 54 -2.77 -11.99 5.15
N ASP A 55 -3.44 -12.37 4.06
CA ASP A 55 -4.87 -12.64 4.02
C ASP A 55 -5.72 -11.46 4.54
N CYS A 56 -5.24 -10.23 4.35
CA CYS A 56 -5.92 -9.02 4.82
C CYS A 56 -6.80 -8.38 3.73
N THR A 57 -7.85 -7.71 4.16
CA THR A 57 -8.64 -6.79 3.33
C THR A 57 -8.36 -5.36 3.76
N ILE A 58 -8.06 -4.50 2.79
CA ILE A 58 -7.64 -3.11 2.99
C ILE A 58 -8.51 -2.21 2.11
N GLU A 59 -9.03 -1.14 2.69
CA GLU A 59 -9.66 -0.01 2.02
C GLU A 59 -8.95 1.27 2.45
N SER A 60 -8.50 2.09 1.47
CA SER A 60 -7.74 3.32 1.77
C SER A 60 -7.61 4.32 0.61
N ASP A 61 -7.65 5.62 0.90
CA ASP A 61 -7.51 6.66 -0.13
C ASP A 61 -6.05 6.90 -0.56
N GLN A 62 -5.09 6.84 0.36
CA GLN A 62 -3.66 6.94 0.05
C GLN A 62 -2.86 6.08 1.04
N GLY A 63 -3.28 4.82 1.16
CA GLY A 63 -2.62 3.85 2.02
C GLY A 63 -1.34 3.29 1.41
N LEU A 64 -0.50 2.76 2.29
CA LEU A 64 0.75 2.06 1.99
C LEU A 64 1.75 2.96 1.26
N CYS A 65 2.03 4.16 1.76
CA CYS A 65 2.93 5.10 1.10
C CYS A 65 4.22 5.33 1.92
N TYR A 66 5.31 5.61 1.21
CA TYR A 66 6.65 5.87 1.77
C TYR A 66 7.19 4.72 2.60
N MET A 67 6.99 3.49 2.14
CA MET A 67 7.36 2.30 2.89
C MET A 67 8.59 1.59 2.32
N ASP A 68 9.28 0.83 3.17
CA ASP A 68 10.39 -0.04 2.74
C ASP A 68 10.20 -1.47 3.24
N HIS A 69 10.50 -2.47 2.42
CA HIS A 69 10.25 -3.89 2.69
C HIS A 69 8.78 -4.18 2.96
N VAL A 70 7.98 -4.17 1.90
CA VAL A 70 6.53 -4.32 1.96
C VAL A 70 6.11 -5.68 1.41
N THR A 71 5.47 -6.50 2.22
CA THR A 71 4.92 -7.79 1.78
C THR A 71 3.40 -7.80 1.87
N LEU A 72 2.72 -8.05 0.74
CA LEU A 72 1.28 -8.28 0.69
C LEU A 72 1.03 -9.70 0.16
N GLU A 73 0.57 -10.60 1.01
CA GLU A 73 0.30 -11.98 0.66
C GLU A 73 -1.20 -12.25 0.66
N ASN A 74 -1.76 -12.57 -0.51
CA ASN A 74 -3.18 -12.87 -0.69
C ASN A 74 -4.12 -11.77 -0.20
N CYS A 75 -3.70 -10.50 -0.30
CA CYS A 75 -4.51 -9.38 0.16
C CYS A 75 -5.61 -9.01 -0.83
N ILE A 76 -6.65 -8.39 -0.31
CA ILE A 76 -7.68 -7.66 -1.06
C ILE A 76 -7.46 -6.18 -0.78
N LEU A 77 -7.23 -5.39 -1.82
CA LEU A 77 -7.26 -3.92 -1.75
C LEU A 77 -8.53 -3.47 -2.48
N ASN A 78 -9.51 -2.97 -1.73
CA ASN A 78 -10.77 -2.46 -2.24
C ASN A 78 -10.75 -0.93 -2.19
N GLN A 79 -11.36 -0.28 -3.17
CA GLN A 79 -11.49 1.19 -3.22
C GLN A 79 -10.17 1.93 -2.90
N THR A 80 -9.03 1.30 -3.24
CA THR A 80 -7.74 1.76 -2.77
C THR A 80 -7.06 2.66 -3.81
N THR A 81 -6.95 3.95 -3.53
CA THR A 81 -6.33 4.92 -4.42
C THR A 81 -4.88 5.23 -4.03
N LEU A 82 -4.11 5.69 -5.01
CA LEU A 82 -2.76 6.26 -4.87
C LEU A 82 -1.78 5.40 -4.07
N ALA A 83 -2.01 4.09 -3.99
CA ALA A 83 -1.27 3.24 -3.08
C ALA A 83 0.15 2.97 -3.59
N LEU A 84 1.01 2.57 -2.65
CA LEU A 84 2.39 2.18 -2.90
C LEU A 84 3.29 3.32 -3.41
N GLU A 85 2.86 4.58 -3.20
CA GLU A 85 3.70 5.74 -3.49
C GLU A 85 5.01 5.65 -2.74
N LYS A 86 6.12 5.77 -3.47
CA LYS A 86 7.47 5.78 -2.92
C LYS A 86 7.79 4.55 -2.06
N CYS A 87 7.24 3.39 -2.41
CA CYS A 87 7.53 2.14 -1.71
C CYS A 87 8.65 1.34 -2.37
N SER A 88 9.59 0.82 -1.58
CA SER A 88 10.72 -0.01 -2.03
C SER A 88 10.64 -1.43 -1.51
N ASN A 89 11.32 -2.35 -2.19
CA ASN A 89 11.41 -3.77 -1.82
C ASN A 89 10.02 -4.41 -1.66
N ILE A 90 9.12 -4.11 -2.61
CA ILE A 90 7.75 -4.60 -2.58
C ILE A 90 7.70 -6.06 -3.05
N ASN A 91 6.98 -6.89 -2.32
CA ASN A 91 6.54 -8.21 -2.75
C ASN A 91 5.02 -8.34 -2.52
N ALA A 92 4.23 -8.01 -3.53
CA ALA A 92 2.78 -7.93 -3.40
C ALA A 92 2.06 -8.90 -4.35
N THR A 93 1.18 -9.73 -3.76
CA THR A 93 0.17 -10.54 -4.46
C THR A 93 -1.22 -10.15 -3.96
N ILE A 94 -1.97 -9.46 -4.81
CA ILE A 94 -3.26 -8.84 -4.50
C ILE A 94 -4.33 -9.52 -5.36
N LYS A 95 -5.40 -10.00 -4.72
CA LYS A 95 -6.43 -10.84 -5.34
C LYS A 95 -7.62 -10.04 -5.88
N SER A 96 -7.59 -8.72 -5.76
CA SER A 96 -8.63 -7.78 -6.17
C SER A 96 -8.15 -6.79 -7.23
N LYS A 97 -9.09 -5.97 -7.68
CA LYS A 97 -8.84 -4.77 -8.47
C LYS A 97 -8.36 -3.65 -7.53
N ILE A 98 -7.27 -2.97 -7.89
CA ILE A 98 -6.76 -1.78 -7.20
C ILE A 98 -7.18 -0.54 -8.00
N THR A 99 -7.71 0.49 -7.34
CA THR A 99 -8.15 1.72 -8.01
C THR A 99 -6.96 2.48 -8.60
N SER A 100 -5.89 2.68 -7.84
CA SER A 100 -4.64 3.17 -8.43
C SER A 100 -3.38 2.78 -7.66
N VAL A 101 -2.30 2.63 -8.43
CA VAL A 101 -0.94 2.46 -7.93
C VAL A 101 -0.11 3.64 -8.42
N LYS A 102 0.66 4.27 -7.54
CA LYS A 102 1.44 5.46 -7.84
C LYS A 102 2.90 5.26 -7.50
N ASN A 103 3.80 5.57 -8.42
CA ASN A 103 5.24 5.73 -8.22
C ASN A 103 5.91 4.76 -7.20
N PRO A 104 5.71 3.43 -7.29
CA PRO A 104 6.54 2.49 -6.54
C PRO A 104 8.00 2.63 -6.96
N ILE A 105 8.92 2.49 -6.01
CA ILE A 105 10.37 2.58 -6.23
C ILE A 105 10.89 1.25 -6.77
N SER A 106 10.61 0.13 -6.09
CA SER A 106 11.13 -1.16 -6.51
C SER A 106 10.32 -2.35 -6.03
N GLY A 107 10.44 -3.47 -6.74
CA GLY A 107 9.90 -4.78 -6.34
C GLY A 107 8.93 -5.37 -7.35
N VAL A 108 7.97 -6.16 -6.86
CA VAL A 108 6.97 -6.85 -7.68
C VAL A 108 5.58 -6.58 -7.14
N ILE A 109 4.69 -6.10 -8.01
CA ILE A 109 3.27 -5.91 -7.70
C ILE A 109 2.48 -6.78 -8.67
N LYS A 110 1.85 -7.83 -8.14
CA LYS A 110 0.88 -8.64 -8.86
C LYS A 110 -0.53 -8.34 -8.34
N ALA A 111 -1.44 -7.99 -9.24
CA ALA A 111 -2.84 -7.73 -8.93
C ALA A 111 -3.77 -8.35 -9.96
N LYS A 112 -5.03 -8.61 -9.59
CA LYS A 112 -6.06 -9.04 -10.55
C LYS A 112 -6.28 -7.96 -11.61
N LYS A 113 -6.43 -6.70 -11.18
CA LYS A 113 -6.55 -5.54 -12.07
C LYS A 113 -5.96 -4.31 -11.39
N ILE A 114 -5.36 -3.42 -12.16
CA ILE A 114 -5.01 -2.05 -11.75
C ILE A 114 -5.75 -1.10 -12.69
N GLU A 115 -6.63 -0.25 -12.16
CA GLU A 115 -7.38 0.68 -13.02
C GLU A 115 -6.45 1.80 -13.52
N THR A 116 -5.84 2.55 -12.60
CA THR A 116 -4.87 3.60 -12.98
C THR A 116 -3.47 3.29 -12.45
N LEU A 117 -2.50 3.22 -13.36
CA LEU A 117 -1.08 3.12 -13.02
C LEU A 117 -0.40 4.47 -13.29
N ILE A 118 0.10 5.12 -12.24
CA ILE A 118 0.76 6.42 -12.30
C ILE A 118 2.26 6.18 -12.07
N ILE A 119 3.07 6.38 -13.09
CA ILE A 119 4.53 6.20 -13.03
C ILE A 119 5.18 7.40 -13.67
N ASP A 120 5.77 8.25 -12.84
CA ASP A 120 6.51 9.44 -13.25
C ASP A 120 8.02 9.12 -13.32
N PRO A 121 8.61 9.01 -14.53
CA PRO A 121 10.02 8.66 -14.69
C PRO A 121 10.98 9.71 -14.12
N ALA A 122 10.51 10.93 -13.84
CA ALA A 122 11.30 11.94 -13.15
C ALA A 122 11.41 11.65 -11.63
N LYS A 123 10.54 10.80 -11.08
CA LYS A 123 10.46 10.49 -9.64
C LYS A 123 10.89 9.07 -9.28
N VAL A 124 10.77 8.10 -10.19
CA VAL A 124 11.14 6.68 -9.99
C VAL A 124 11.64 6.06 -11.30
N ASP A 125 12.48 5.01 -11.23
CA ASP A 125 12.84 4.23 -12.41
C ASP A 125 11.78 3.13 -12.65
N PRO A 126 11.02 3.16 -13.76
CA PRO A 126 9.99 2.16 -14.03
C PRO A 126 10.52 0.72 -14.16
N ARG A 127 11.82 0.54 -14.39
CA ARG A 127 12.44 -0.78 -14.57
C ARG A 127 12.64 -1.51 -13.25
N ASP A 128 12.68 -0.78 -12.14
CA ASP A 128 12.94 -1.34 -10.82
C ASP A 128 11.69 -1.96 -10.20
N THR A 129 10.50 -1.67 -10.75
CA THR A 129 9.24 -2.26 -10.32
C THR A 129 8.59 -3.09 -11.43
N LYS A 130 8.42 -4.39 -11.18
CA LYS A 130 7.68 -5.28 -12.06
C LYS A 130 6.18 -5.24 -11.72
N ILE A 131 5.39 -4.66 -12.62
CA ILE A 131 3.93 -4.63 -12.53
C ILE A 131 3.31 -5.79 -13.32
N ILE A 132 2.50 -6.62 -12.67
CA ILE A 132 1.80 -7.76 -13.26
C ILE A 132 0.31 -7.60 -12.96
N SER A 133 -0.45 -7.12 -13.94
CA SER A 133 -1.91 -7.08 -13.88
C SER A 133 -2.48 -8.24 -14.70
N GLU A 134 -3.38 -9.04 -14.12
CA GLU A 134 -4.01 -10.17 -14.83
C GLU A 134 -4.97 -9.67 -15.92
N GLU A 135 -5.70 -8.59 -15.63
CA GLU A 135 -6.51 -7.84 -16.58
C GLU A 135 -5.74 -6.62 -17.13
N ALA A 136 -6.19 -6.09 -18.28
CA ALA A 136 -5.59 -4.88 -18.85
C ALA A 136 -5.72 -3.68 -17.89
N ILE A 137 -4.67 -2.87 -17.83
CA ILE A 137 -4.67 -1.62 -17.06
C ILE A 137 -5.47 -0.57 -17.83
N ASP A 138 -6.46 0.05 -17.20
CA ASP A 138 -7.40 0.96 -17.87
C ASP A 138 -6.73 2.28 -18.27
N LYS A 139 -5.90 2.84 -17.39
CA LYS A 139 -5.24 4.13 -17.58
C LYS A 139 -3.78 4.09 -17.12
N LYS A 140 -2.88 4.65 -17.93
CA LYS A 140 -1.48 4.89 -17.55
C LYS A 140 -1.18 6.39 -17.59
N VAL A 141 -0.54 6.90 -16.55
CA VAL A 141 -0.20 8.32 -16.41
C VAL A 141 1.30 8.44 -16.16
N SER A 142 1.99 9.29 -16.94
CA SER A 142 3.45 9.43 -16.93
C SER A 142 3.96 10.68 -16.21
N VAL A 143 3.06 11.46 -15.63
CA VAL A 143 3.36 12.69 -14.87
C VAL A 143 2.56 12.60 -13.58
N SER A 144 3.14 13.00 -12.46
CA SER A 144 2.46 12.97 -11.17
C SER A 144 2.57 14.31 -10.45
N ASP A 145 1.43 14.83 -10.00
CA ASP A 145 1.40 16.00 -9.13
C ASP A 145 1.99 15.64 -7.74
N GLN A 146 2.45 16.66 -7.00
CA GLN A 146 2.85 16.47 -5.60
C GLN A 146 1.57 16.25 -4.77
N ASN A 147 1.34 15.04 -4.28
CA ASN A 147 0.36 14.83 -3.21
C ASN A 147 1.11 14.90 -1.89
N GLN A 148 0.80 15.93 -1.09
CA GLN A 148 1.14 16.11 0.33
C GLN A 148 2.50 15.56 0.77
N GLU A 149 3.59 16.16 0.31
CA GLU A 149 4.86 16.14 1.06
C GLU A 149 4.71 17.14 2.23
N GLY A 150 4.06 16.70 3.31
CA GLY A 150 3.97 17.46 4.57
C GLY A 150 2.57 17.93 4.95
N GLU A 151 1.88 17.11 5.73
CA GLU A 151 1.09 17.57 6.89
C GLU A 151 1.68 16.95 8.16
#